data_AF-A0A1I4UMB2-F1
#
_entry.id   AF-A0A1I4UMB2-F1
#
_cell.length_a   1.000
_cell.length_b   1.000
_cell.length_c   1.000
_cell.angle_alpha   90.00
_cell.angle_beta   90.00
_cell.angle_gamma   90.00
#
_symmetry.space_group_name_H-M   'P 1'
#
loop_
_entity.id
_entity.type
_entity.pdbx_description
1 polymer ?
#
loop_
_entity_poly.entity_id
_entity_poly.type
_entity_poly.pdbx_seq_one_letter_code
_entity_poly.pdbx_strand_id
1 'polypeptide(L)'
;MVKKYIIRDVMVIILAILLSSGYASTATNTLEEYTDDIHFIASRGNLPDTVDQEWKIVIQDCWLNITSPSYDNFDESIKSIGNRNGVLTVYLKSAYKKEINDSQIDEIYQKIESYCEENSDISNVPVVFMWAEDEEDLTFEYNPNAFESIKKDSDYIASRGTVPVFEDEKEWMKWSDAVFEARHINELDQYYASQGGPLLSYGFKKYSGYIEVGVNKNTPEKITDSSIDEVYQIIAEHYEKEGISDIPVVFMLYYPPTEESTGFTSVMLILCILILIRIRR
;
A
#
# COMPACT_ATOMS: atom_id res chain seq x y z
N MET A 1 -54.52 40.27 12.51
CA MET A 1 -54.04 39.62 11.27
C MET A 1 -52.56 39.86 10.93
N VAL A 2 -51.84 40.77 11.63
CA VAL A 2 -50.46 41.17 11.25
C VAL A 2 -49.35 40.31 11.91
N LYS A 3 -49.61 39.67 13.06
CA LYS A 3 -48.58 38.90 13.80
C LYS A 3 -48.14 37.58 13.16
N LYS A 4 -48.92 37.01 12.23
CA LYS A 4 -48.64 35.67 11.66
C LYS A 4 -47.63 35.71 10.49
N TYR A 5 -47.50 36.85 9.82
CA TYR A 5 -46.58 37.03 8.69
C TYR A 5 -45.14 37.30 9.17
N ILE A 6 -44.97 38.10 10.22
CA ILE A 6 -43.63 38.43 10.76
C ILE A 6 -42.90 37.18 11.28
N ILE A 7 -43.62 36.23 11.89
CA ILE A 7 -43.01 34.99 12.41
C ILE A 7 -42.56 34.09 11.25
N ARG A 8 -43.32 34.03 10.15
CA ARG A 8 -42.98 33.21 8.99
C ARG A 8 -41.73 33.73 8.28
N ASP A 9 -41.64 35.04 8.10
CA ASP A 9 -40.52 35.65 7.38
C ASP A 9 -39.23 35.65 8.22
N VAL A 10 -39.32 35.80 9.55
CA VAL A 10 -38.19 35.62 10.46
C VAL A 10 -37.72 34.16 10.49
N MET A 11 -38.64 33.18 10.44
CA MET A 11 -38.27 31.77 10.42
C MET A 11 -37.57 31.36 9.12
N VAL A 12 -37.97 31.93 7.97
CA VAL A 12 -37.31 31.70 6.67
C VAL A 12 -35.90 32.31 6.64
N ILE A 13 -35.71 33.49 7.23
CA ILE A 13 -34.39 34.12 7.32
C ILE A 13 -33.47 33.35 8.28
N ILE A 14 -33.97 32.86 9.42
CA ILE A 14 -33.19 32.02 10.34
C ILE A 14 -32.86 30.66 9.70
N LEU A 15 -33.77 30.07 8.91
CA LEU A 15 -33.50 28.83 8.17
C LEU A 15 -32.43 29.06 7.08
N ALA A 16 -32.47 30.20 6.37
CA ALA A 16 -31.48 30.55 5.36
C ALA A 16 -30.09 30.81 5.97
N ILE A 17 -30.04 31.43 7.17
CA ILE A 17 -28.79 31.67 7.89
C ILE A 17 -28.22 30.35 8.46
N LEU A 18 -29.06 29.45 8.97
CA LEU A 18 -28.66 28.12 9.44
C LEU A 18 -28.24 27.17 8.30
N LEU A 19 -28.76 27.36 7.09
CA LEU A 19 -28.33 26.63 5.90
C LEU A 19 -26.99 27.14 5.34
N SER A 20 -26.61 28.38 5.63
CA SER A 20 -25.30 28.96 5.23
C SER A 20 -24.15 28.67 6.19
N SER A 21 -24.42 28.15 7.40
CA SER A 21 -23.40 28.00 8.46
C SER A 21 -22.95 26.56 8.73
N GLY A 22 -23.12 25.63 7.78
CA GLY A 22 -22.88 24.20 8.04
C GLY A 22 -22.44 23.34 6.86
N TYR A 23 -22.00 23.94 5.74
CA TYR A 23 -21.35 23.20 4.67
C TYR A 23 -19.92 23.70 4.54
N ALA A 24 -19.01 23.13 5.34
CA ALA A 24 -17.67 22.97 4.81
C ALA A 24 -17.84 22.18 3.50
N SER A 25 -17.35 22.73 2.39
CA SER A 25 -17.44 22.03 1.12
C SER A 25 -16.70 20.70 1.27
N THR A 26 -17.23 19.63 0.67
CA THR A 26 -16.55 18.33 0.61
C THR A 26 -15.13 18.47 0.06
N ALA A 27 -14.88 19.47 -0.79
CA ALA A 27 -13.56 19.81 -1.30
C ALA A 27 -12.61 20.35 -0.21
N THR A 28 -13.10 21.15 0.74
CA THR A 28 -12.29 21.69 1.84
C THR A 28 -11.79 20.57 2.74
N ASN A 29 -12.67 19.62 3.08
CA ASN A 29 -12.31 18.45 3.87
C ASN A 29 -11.27 17.54 3.17
N THR A 30 -11.31 17.44 1.84
CA THR A 30 -10.38 16.59 1.06
C THR A 30 -8.94 17.12 1.12
N LEU A 31 -8.72 18.44 1.11
CA LEU A 31 -7.38 19.01 1.16
C LEU A 31 -6.83 19.11 2.60
N GLU A 32 -7.71 19.35 3.59
CA GLU A 32 -7.34 19.40 5.01
C GLU A 32 -6.66 18.12 5.50
N GLU A 33 -7.08 16.94 4.99
CA GLU A 33 -6.44 15.65 5.32
C GLU A 33 -4.92 15.64 5.00
N TYR A 34 -4.51 16.35 3.95
CA TYR A 34 -3.11 16.40 3.55
C TYR A 34 -2.30 17.41 4.36
N THR A 35 -2.88 18.54 4.72
CA THR A 35 -2.16 19.60 5.44
C THR A 35 -1.75 19.21 6.86
N ASP A 36 -2.41 18.20 7.43
CA ASP A 36 -2.09 17.63 8.74
C ASP A 36 -0.94 16.59 8.68
N ASP A 37 -0.51 16.17 7.49
CA ASP A 37 0.59 15.21 7.30
C ASP A 37 1.96 15.88 7.46
N ILE A 38 2.87 15.23 8.18
CA ILE A 38 4.23 15.74 8.41
C ILE A 38 5.08 15.83 7.13
N HIS A 39 4.72 15.09 6.09
CA HIS A 39 5.39 15.08 4.80
C HIS A 39 4.83 16.13 3.85
N PHE A 40 3.75 16.82 4.19
CA PHE A 40 3.16 17.87 3.37
C PHE A 40 4.17 18.99 3.10
N ILE A 41 4.25 19.39 1.82
CA ILE A 41 5.12 20.48 1.37
C ILE A 41 4.25 21.67 0.96
N ALA A 42 3.38 21.45 -0.03
CA ALA A 42 2.57 22.49 -0.64
C ALA A 42 1.41 21.89 -1.45
N SER A 43 0.45 22.72 -1.82
CA SER A 43 -0.58 22.39 -2.79
C SER A 43 -0.66 23.45 -3.90
N ARG A 44 -1.12 23.04 -5.08
CA ARG A 44 -1.40 23.88 -6.26
C ARG A 44 -2.70 23.43 -6.93
N GLY A 45 -3.25 24.30 -7.78
CA GLY A 45 -4.55 24.10 -8.41
C GLY A 45 -5.72 24.32 -7.46
N ASN A 46 -6.95 24.11 -7.93
CA ASN A 46 -8.15 24.18 -7.10
C ASN A 46 -9.00 22.93 -7.25
N LEU A 47 -9.59 22.51 -6.13
CA LEU A 47 -10.68 21.55 -6.19
C LEU A 47 -11.95 22.22 -6.73
N PRO A 48 -12.77 21.49 -7.51
CA PRO A 48 -14.10 21.96 -7.87
C PRO A 48 -14.99 22.08 -6.62
N ASP A 49 -16.09 22.82 -6.76
CA ASP A 49 -17.08 22.98 -5.67
C ASP A 49 -17.61 21.64 -5.15
N THR A 50 -17.67 20.62 -6.03
CA THR A 50 -18.06 19.25 -5.70
C THR A 50 -17.09 18.23 -6.27
N VAL A 51 -16.56 17.35 -5.41
CA VAL A 51 -15.69 16.21 -5.79
C VAL A 51 -16.56 14.96 -5.96
N ASP A 52 -17.17 14.80 -7.14
CA ASP A 52 -18.03 13.66 -7.46
C ASP A 52 -17.28 12.54 -8.20
N GLN A 53 -18.01 11.52 -8.66
CA GLN A 53 -17.42 10.39 -9.35
C GLN A 53 -16.90 10.77 -10.75
N GLU A 54 -17.54 11.74 -11.42
CA GLU A 54 -17.13 12.20 -12.74
C GLU A 54 -15.78 12.91 -12.65
N TRP A 55 -15.63 13.79 -11.67
CA TRP A 55 -14.34 14.44 -11.37
C TRP A 55 -13.23 13.42 -11.07
N LYS A 56 -13.51 12.42 -10.23
CA LYS A 56 -12.53 11.38 -9.89
C LYS A 56 -12.06 10.59 -11.12
N ILE A 57 -12.95 10.35 -12.08
CA ILE A 57 -12.60 9.68 -13.34
C ILE A 57 -11.66 10.57 -14.17
N VAL A 58 -11.95 11.87 -14.31
CA VAL A 58 -11.09 12.79 -15.07
C VAL A 58 -9.68 12.89 -14.45
N ILE A 59 -9.58 12.97 -13.12
CA ILE A 59 -8.28 12.97 -12.43
C ILE A 59 -7.57 11.61 -12.58
N GLN A 60 -8.31 10.50 -12.56
CA GLN A 60 -7.75 9.18 -12.81
C GLN A 60 -7.20 9.06 -14.23
N ASP A 61 -7.89 9.59 -15.22
CA ASP A 61 -7.43 9.59 -16.61
C ASP A 61 -6.17 10.44 -16.77
N CYS A 62 -6.12 11.65 -16.16
CA CYS A 62 -4.86 12.41 -16.18
C CYS A 62 -3.72 11.65 -15.49
N TRP A 63 -3.97 11.08 -14.31
CA TRP A 63 -2.97 10.29 -13.59
C TRP A 63 -2.43 9.13 -14.45
N LEU A 64 -3.30 8.33 -15.05
CA LEU A 64 -2.91 7.22 -15.92
C LEU A 64 -2.04 7.70 -17.10
N ASN A 65 -2.41 8.82 -17.71
CA ASN A 65 -1.64 9.41 -18.80
C ASN A 65 -0.25 9.89 -18.32
N ILE A 66 -0.15 10.54 -17.17
CA ILE A 66 1.12 10.99 -16.57
C ILE A 66 2.02 9.81 -16.18
N THR A 67 1.43 8.68 -15.74
CA THR A 67 2.19 7.49 -15.32
C THR A 67 2.73 6.65 -16.48
N SER A 68 2.22 6.85 -17.70
CA SER A 68 2.69 6.15 -18.89
C SER A 68 4.11 6.56 -19.35
N PRO A 69 4.48 7.85 -19.40
CA PRO A 69 5.89 8.26 -19.45
C PRO A 69 6.55 8.07 -18.07
N SER A 70 7.86 7.79 -18.03
CA SER A 70 8.59 7.80 -16.74
C SER A 70 8.43 9.18 -16.09
N TYR A 71 8.15 9.23 -14.78
CA TYR A 71 7.99 10.48 -14.03
C TYR A 71 9.24 11.38 -14.11
N ASP A 72 10.42 10.78 -14.33
CA ASP A 72 11.68 11.50 -14.55
C ASP A 72 11.61 12.47 -15.75
N ASN A 73 10.67 12.28 -16.68
CA ASN A 73 10.44 13.20 -17.80
C ASN A 73 9.81 14.53 -17.37
N PHE A 74 9.13 14.56 -16.22
CA PHE A 74 8.59 15.78 -15.64
C PHE A 74 9.66 16.46 -14.78
N ASP A 75 10.24 15.70 -13.84
CA ASP A 75 11.33 16.16 -13.00
C ASP A 75 12.03 14.98 -12.31
N GLU A 76 13.36 15.01 -12.22
CA GLU A 76 14.14 13.94 -11.59
C GLU A 76 13.91 13.82 -10.08
N SER A 77 13.41 14.88 -9.44
CA SER A 77 13.08 14.87 -8.01
C SER A 77 11.81 14.06 -7.70
N ILE A 78 10.99 13.73 -8.69
CA ILE A 78 9.74 12.98 -8.48
C ILE A 78 10.07 11.49 -8.27
N LYS A 79 9.62 10.93 -7.14
CA LYS A 79 9.68 9.48 -6.86
C LYS A 79 8.49 8.76 -7.46
N SER A 80 7.30 9.31 -7.27
CA SER A 80 6.04 8.77 -7.79
C SER A 80 4.94 9.82 -7.79
N ILE A 81 3.88 9.57 -8.57
CA ILE A 81 2.66 10.36 -8.55
C ILE A 81 1.51 9.40 -8.26
N GLY A 82 0.72 9.70 -7.23
CA GLY A 82 -0.50 8.98 -6.86
C GLY A 82 -1.75 9.77 -7.20
N ASN A 83 -2.89 9.09 -7.14
CA ASN A 83 -4.21 9.70 -7.16
C ASN A 83 -4.99 9.20 -5.94
N ARG A 84 -5.47 10.13 -5.12
CA ARG A 84 -6.32 9.81 -3.98
C ARG A 84 -7.42 10.87 -3.87
N ASN A 85 -8.66 10.40 -3.74
CA ASN A 85 -9.84 11.24 -3.54
C ASN A 85 -10.05 12.35 -4.59
N GLY A 86 -9.58 12.18 -5.83
CA GLY A 86 -9.72 13.21 -6.88
C GLY A 86 -8.69 14.33 -6.77
N VAL A 87 -7.55 14.04 -6.16
CA VAL A 87 -6.36 14.91 -6.03
C VAL A 87 -5.14 14.12 -6.51
N LEU A 88 -4.26 14.76 -7.27
CA LEU A 88 -2.96 14.19 -7.59
C LEU A 88 -1.99 14.43 -6.43
N THR A 89 -1.23 13.41 -6.05
CA THR A 89 -0.23 13.50 -4.99
C THR A 89 1.15 13.22 -5.58
N VAL A 90 2.03 14.22 -5.58
CA VAL A 90 3.40 14.11 -6.08
C VAL A 90 4.32 13.86 -4.90
N TYR A 91 4.95 12.69 -4.88
CA TYR A 91 5.93 12.31 -3.86
C TYR A 91 7.34 12.63 -4.37
N LEU A 92 8.01 13.57 -3.71
CA LEU A 92 9.37 14.01 -4.03
C LEU A 92 10.41 13.22 -3.22
N LYS A 93 11.49 12.79 -3.86
CA LYS A 93 12.62 12.09 -3.23
C LYS A 93 13.26 13.00 -2.17
N SER A 94 13.53 12.50 -0.96
CA SER A 94 14.08 13.34 0.13
C SER A 94 15.49 13.86 -0.18
N ALA A 95 16.23 13.20 -1.08
CA ALA A 95 17.55 13.64 -1.54
C ALA A 95 17.55 15.09 -2.06
N TYR A 96 16.42 15.58 -2.59
CA TYR A 96 16.26 16.92 -3.13
C TYR A 96 15.70 17.93 -2.12
N LYS A 97 15.54 17.57 -0.84
CA LYS A 97 14.92 18.41 0.20
C LYS A 97 15.60 19.77 0.42
N LYS A 98 16.88 19.89 0.08
CA LYS A 98 17.63 21.16 0.15
C LYS A 98 17.51 22.01 -1.10
N GLU A 99 17.05 21.43 -2.21
CA GLU A 99 17.04 22.05 -3.54
C GLU A 99 15.64 22.53 -3.92
N ILE A 100 14.60 21.79 -3.50
CA ILE A 100 13.20 22.13 -3.75
C ILE A 100 12.77 23.31 -2.87
N ASN A 101 12.33 24.38 -3.53
CA ASN A 101 11.58 25.49 -2.95
C ASN A 101 10.31 25.76 -3.77
N ASP A 102 9.54 26.77 -3.40
CA ASP A 102 8.28 27.12 -4.08
C ASP A 102 8.43 27.30 -5.60
N SER A 103 9.56 27.84 -6.07
CA SER A 103 9.79 28.03 -7.51
C SER A 103 9.90 26.69 -8.25
N GLN A 104 10.61 25.69 -7.70
CA GLN A 104 10.67 24.38 -8.33
C GLN A 104 9.33 23.65 -8.23
N ILE A 105 8.60 23.82 -7.12
CA ILE A 105 7.24 23.28 -6.99
C ILE A 105 6.34 23.85 -8.08
N ASP A 106 6.42 25.16 -8.33
CA ASP A 106 5.66 25.82 -9.40
C ASP A 106 6.05 25.29 -10.78
N GLU A 107 7.35 25.09 -11.06
CA GLU A 107 7.81 24.52 -12.33
C GLU A 107 7.29 23.10 -12.55
N ILE A 108 7.36 22.24 -11.54
CA ILE A 108 6.82 20.87 -11.60
C ILE A 108 5.31 20.91 -11.82
N TYR A 109 4.60 21.76 -11.06
CA TYR A 109 3.16 21.94 -11.21
C TYR A 109 2.77 22.36 -12.62
N GLN A 110 3.46 23.34 -13.21
CA GLN A 110 3.16 23.80 -14.58
C GLN A 110 3.34 22.69 -15.62
N LYS A 111 4.37 21.84 -15.48
CA LYS A 111 4.57 20.69 -16.39
C LYS A 111 3.43 19.68 -16.27
N ILE A 112 2.97 19.38 -15.05
CA ILE A 112 1.84 18.48 -14.79
C ILE A 112 0.54 19.07 -15.36
N GLU A 113 0.29 20.34 -15.09
CA GLU A 113 -0.88 21.09 -15.54
C GLU A 113 -0.97 21.10 -17.07
N SER A 114 0.10 21.50 -17.77
CA SER A 114 0.13 21.50 -19.23
C SER A 114 -0.09 20.10 -19.80
N TYR A 115 0.46 19.07 -19.17
CA TYR A 115 0.29 17.69 -19.62
C TYR A 115 -1.16 17.20 -19.46
N CYS A 116 -1.79 17.50 -18.31
CA CYS A 116 -3.20 17.17 -18.10
C CYS A 116 -4.12 17.93 -19.07
N GLU A 117 -3.83 19.20 -19.34
CA GLU A 117 -4.61 20.00 -20.29
C GLU A 117 -4.52 19.40 -21.71
N GLU A 118 -3.32 19.05 -22.16
CA GLU A 118 -3.09 18.49 -23.49
C GLU A 118 -3.67 17.07 -23.68
N ASN A 119 -3.65 16.22 -22.65
CA ASN A 119 -3.97 14.80 -22.76
C ASN A 119 -5.32 14.39 -22.14
N SER A 120 -5.92 15.26 -21.33
CA SER A 120 -7.15 14.94 -20.57
C SER A 120 -8.15 16.10 -20.53
N ASP A 121 -7.89 17.20 -21.25
CA ASP A 121 -8.79 18.37 -21.39
C ASP A 121 -9.27 18.91 -20.03
N ILE A 122 -8.38 18.84 -19.02
CA ILE A 122 -8.62 19.34 -17.67
C ILE A 122 -7.60 20.42 -17.35
N SER A 123 -8.09 21.52 -16.77
CA SER A 123 -7.28 22.62 -16.28
C SER A 123 -7.48 22.83 -14.78
N ASN A 124 -6.51 23.51 -14.17
CA ASN A 124 -6.39 23.85 -12.78
C ASN A 124 -6.40 22.63 -11.85
N VAL A 125 -5.61 21.62 -12.21
CA VAL A 125 -5.61 20.30 -11.57
C VAL A 125 -5.13 20.42 -10.12
N PRO A 126 -5.87 19.90 -9.14
CA PRO A 126 -5.44 19.94 -7.74
C PRO A 126 -4.29 18.95 -7.52
N VAL A 127 -3.13 19.50 -7.15
CA VAL A 127 -1.90 18.74 -6.88
C VAL A 127 -1.42 19.04 -5.47
N VAL A 128 -1.12 17.98 -4.72
CA VAL A 128 -0.46 18.04 -3.42
C VAL A 128 0.97 17.51 -3.57
N PHE A 129 1.93 18.25 -3.05
CA PHE A 129 3.33 17.88 -3.01
C PHE A 129 3.68 17.38 -1.61
N MET A 130 4.26 16.19 -1.55
CA MET A 130 4.68 15.54 -0.30
C MET A 130 6.10 15.03 -0.43
N TRP A 131 6.82 14.96 0.68
CA TRP A 131 8.04 14.16 0.73
C TRP A 131 7.65 12.70 0.62
N ALA A 132 8.34 11.96 -0.25
CA ALA A 132 8.27 10.52 -0.21
C ALA A 132 8.82 10.02 1.12
N GLU A 133 8.14 9.06 1.73
CA GLU A 133 8.78 8.22 2.73
C GLU A 133 9.92 7.49 2.03
N ASP A 134 11.15 7.82 2.40
CA ASP A 134 12.29 7.03 2.00
C ASP A 134 12.43 5.85 2.96
N GLU A 135 12.90 4.71 2.47
CA GLU A 135 13.16 3.52 3.30
C GLU A 135 14.14 3.83 4.44
N GLU A 136 14.92 4.92 4.31
CA GLU A 136 15.81 5.47 5.33
C GLU A 136 15.08 6.24 6.46
N ASP A 137 13.88 6.80 6.21
CA ASP A 137 13.07 7.52 7.21
C ASP A 137 12.19 6.56 8.03
N LEU A 138 11.98 5.33 7.56
CA LEU A 138 11.40 4.26 8.38
C LEU A 138 12.47 3.71 9.32
N THR A 139 12.53 4.23 10.54
CA THR A 139 13.35 3.65 11.62
C THR A 139 12.74 2.32 12.06
N PHE A 140 12.94 1.28 11.27
CA PHE A 140 12.66 -0.08 11.70
C PHE A 140 13.83 -0.56 12.55
N GLU A 141 13.77 -0.24 13.84
CA GLU A 141 14.75 -0.71 14.81
C GLU A 141 14.70 -2.25 14.88
N TYR A 142 15.86 -2.87 14.74
CA TYR A 142 16.01 -4.29 14.98
C TYR A 142 15.51 -4.63 16.39
N ASN A 143 14.57 -5.58 16.48
CA ASN A 143 14.13 -6.10 17.76
C ASN A 143 14.86 -7.42 18.07
N PRO A 144 15.90 -7.41 18.92
CA PRO A 144 16.67 -8.62 19.25
C PRO A 144 15.85 -9.69 19.97
N ASN A 145 14.68 -9.33 20.51
CA ASN A 145 13.78 -10.27 21.17
C ASN A 145 12.69 -10.83 20.25
N ALA A 146 12.63 -10.44 18.98
CA ALA A 146 11.53 -10.81 18.10
C ALA A 146 11.44 -12.34 17.91
N PHE A 147 12.58 -13.01 17.69
CA PHE A 147 12.64 -14.47 17.53
C PHE A 147 12.19 -15.26 18.76
N GLU A 148 12.41 -14.75 19.97
CA GLU A 148 11.90 -15.38 21.19
C GLU A 148 10.44 -15.01 21.46
N SER A 149 10.02 -13.82 21.06
CA SER A 149 8.67 -13.32 21.28
C SER A 149 7.64 -14.03 20.40
N ILE A 150 7.98 -14.31 19.14
CA ILE A 150 7.10 -14.97 18.18
C ILE A 150 6.72 -16.41 18.60
N LYS A 151 7.54 -17.07 19.43
CA LYS A 151 7.24 -18.42 19.98
C LYS A 151 6.02 -18.45 20.89
N LYS A 152 5.52 -17.28 21.32
CA LYS A 152 4.33 -17.14 22.17
C LYS A 152 3.05 -16.96 21.35
N ASP A 153 3.17 -16.81 20.04
CA ASP A 153 2.03 -16.65 19.15
C ASP A 153 1.19 -17.95 19.11
N SER A 154 -0.13 -17.82 18.98
CA SER A 154 -1.03 -18.97 18.94
C SER A 154 -0.89 -19.83 17.68
N ASP A 155 -0.38 -19.25 16.59
CA ASP A 155 -0.15 -19.93 15.33
C ASP A 155 1.32 -20.42 15.18
N TYR A 156 2.15 -20.25 16.21
CA TYR A 156 3.51 -20.81 16.25
C TYR A 156 3.50 -22.34 16.28
N ILE A 157 4.37 -22.93 15.47
CA ILE A 157 4.53 -24.38 15.38
C ILE A 157 5.88 -24.81 15.93
N ALA A 158 6.95 -24.26 15.35
CA ALA A 158 8.32 -24.64 15.66
C ALA A 158 9.29 -23.55 15.22
N SER A 159 10.50 -23.61 15.77
CA SER A 159 11.64 -22.82 15.29
C SER A 159 12.89 -23.70 15.18
N ARG A 160 13.80 -23.30 14.31
CA ARG A 160 15.11 -23.92 14.09
C ARG A 160 16.17 -22.82 13.93
N GLY A 161 17.44 -23.16 14.15
CA GLY A 161 18.54 -22.20 14.14
C GLY A 161 18.54 -21.26 15.34
N THR A 162 19.44 -20.27 15.31
CA THR A 162 19.65 -19.30 16.39
C THR A 162 19.97 -17.94 15.78
N VAL A 163 19.34 -16.88 16.27
CA VAL A 163 19.70 -15.52 15.83
C VAL A 163 21.16 -15.24 16.21
N PRO A 164 22.04 -14.87 15.26
CA PRO A 164 23.41 -14.53 15.59
C PRO A 164 23.47 -13.30 16.51
N VAL A 165 24.53 -13.22 17.31
CA VAL A 165 24.79 -12.06 18.17
C VAL A 165 25.73 -11.13 17.43
N PHE A 166 25.36 -9.85 17.34
CA PHE A 166 26.12 -8.81 16.65
C PHE A 166 26.68 -7.81 17.65
N GLU A 167 27.89 -7.29 17.41
CA GLU A 167 28.53 -6.32 18.31
C GLU A 167 27.90 -4.91 18.15
N ASP A 168 27.45 -4.59 16.94
CA ASP A 168 26.79 -3.32 16.60
C ASP A 168 25.75 -3.46 15.49
N GLU A 169 25.00 -2.37 15.26
CA GLU A 169 23.96 -2.27 14.24
C GLU A 169 24.51 -2.43 12.81
N LYS A 170 25.76 -2.05 12.55
CA LYS A 170 26.36 -2.12 11.22
C LYS A 170 26.66 -3.57 10.84
N GLU A 171 27.11 -4.39 11.78
CA GLU A 171 27.28 -5.83 11.57
C GLU A 171 25.95 -6.52 11.32
N TRP A 172 24.94 -6.18 12.13
CA TRP A 172 23.56 -6.62 11.92
C TRP A 172 23.06 -6.27 10.51
N MET A 173 23.20 -5.00 10.09
CA MET A 173 22.73 -4.55 8.79
C MET A 173 23.39 -5.33 7.66
N LYS A 174 24.72 -5.51 7.69
CA LYS A 174 25.45 -6.31 6.72
C LYS A 174 24.97 -7.75 6.65
N TRP A 175 24.76 -8.40 7.80
CA TRP A 175 24.24 -9.76 7.83
C TRP A 175 22.82 -9.81 7.27
N SER A 176 21.96 -8.89 7.68
CA SER A 176 20.56 -8.83 7.23
C SER A 176 20.45 -8.58 5.72
N ASP A 177 21.32 -7.73 5.16
CA ASP A 177 21.38 -7.47 3.73
C ASP A 177 21.86 -8.72 2.98
N ALA A 178 22.89 -9.41 3.48
CA ALA A 178 23.35 -10.67 2.89
C ALA A 178 22.25 -11.74 2.89
N VAL A 179 21.50 -11.88 4.00
CA VAL A 179 20.36 -12.81 4.08
C VAL A 179 19.26 -12.42 3.08
N PHE A 180 18.99 -11.13 2.94
CA PHE A 180 17.99 -10.62 2.01
C PHE A 180 18.41 -10.81 0.54
N GLU A 181 19.67 -10.61 0.19
CA GLU A 181 20.17 -10.86 -1.17
C GLU A 181 20.08 -12.35 -1.53
N ALA A 182 20.37 -13.23 -0.57
CA ALA A 182 20.26 -14.68 -0.73
C ALA A 182 18.83 -15.24 -0.59
N ARG A 183 17.79 -14.40 -0.48
CA ARG A 183 16.40 -14.80 -0.15
C ARG A 183 15.73 -15.77 -1.14
N HIS A 184 16.26 -15.95 -2.35
CA HIS A 184 15.64 -16.79 -3.36
C HIS A 184 16.13 -18.24 -3.26
N ILE A 185 15.33 -19.09 -2.62
CA ILE A 185 15.60 -20.52 -2.40
C ILE A 185 14.71 -21.34 -3.34
N ASN A 186 15.24 -21.72 -4.51
CA ASN A 186 14.47 -22.42 -5.54
C ASN A 186 14.18 -23.87 -5.14
N GLU A 187 15.01 -24.46 -4.29
CA GLU A 187 14.87 -25.84 -3.79
C GLU A 187 13.57 -26.07 -3.00
N LEU A 188 12.96 -24.99 -2.47
CA LEU A 188 11.68 -25.03 -1.77
C LEU A 188 10.46 -25.13 -2.71
N ASP A 189 10.62 -24.91 -4.01
CA ASP A 189 9.49 -24.80 -4.95
C ASP A 189 8.59 -26.05 -4.96
N GLN A 190 9.19 -27.23 -4.80
CA GLN A 190 8.47 -28.51 -4.75
C GLN A 190 7.65 -28.72 -3.47
N TYR A 191 7.90 -27.93 -2.41
CA TYR A 191 7.23 -28.05 -1.12
C TYR A 191 6.05 -27.09 -0.97
N TYR A 192 5.78 -26.23 -1.95
CA TYR A 192 4.58 -25.40 -1.95
C TYR A 192 3.30 -26.23 -2.02
N ALA A 193 2.23 -25.72 -1.43
CA ALA A 193 0.89 -26.31 -1.44
C ALA A 193 0.35 -26.50 -2.87
N SER A 194 0.74 -25.63 -3.81
CA SER A 194 0.43 -25.78 -5.24
C SER A 194 1.04 -27.04 -5.87
N GLN A 195 2.13 -27.56 -5.31
CA GLN A 195 2.78 -28.81 -5.69
C GLN A 195 2.38 -29.97 -4.76
N GLY A 196 1.42 -29.76 -3.87
CA GLY A 196 0.97 -30.75 -2.89
C GLY A 196 1.80 -30.82 -1.61
N GLY A 197 2.76 -29.92 -1.40
CA GLY A 197 3.52 -29.82 -0.16
C GLY A 197 2.82 -29.00 0.95
N PRO A 198 3.49 -28.76 2.09
CA PRO A 198 2.91 -28.05 3.23
C PRO A 198 3.08 -26.52 3.19
N LEU A 199 3.95 -25.94 2.35
CA LEU A 199 4.30 -24.51 2.39
C LEU A 199 3.27 -23.64 1.67
N LEU A 200 2.95 -22.48 2.25
CA LEU A 200 2.21 -21.40 1.60
C LEU A 200 3.12 -20.23 1.21
N SER A 201 4.09 -19.92 2.07
CA SER A 201 5.00 -18.80 1.87
C SER A 201 6.28 -19.02 2.65
N TYR A 202 7.34 -18.29 2.27
CA TYR A 202 8.46 -18.02 3.14
C TYR A 202 8.99 -16.61 2.89
N GLY A 203 9.66 -16.03 3.87
CA GLY A 203 10.31 -14.73 3.68
C GLY A 203 11.13 -14.28 4.87
N PHE A 204 12.23 -13.58 4.59
CA PHE A 204 13.08 -13.00 5.63
C PHE A 204 12.41 -11.76 6.24
N LYS A 205 12.14 -11.81 7.54
CA LYS A 205 11.66 -10.67 8.33
C LYS A 205 12.87 -9.85 8.77
N LYS A 206 13.35 -8.97 7.89
CA LYS A 206 14.60 -8.20 8.07
C LYS A 206 14.77 -7.68 9.50
N TYR A 207 13.80 -6.96 10.04
CA TYR A 207 13.88 -6.32 11.37
C TYR A 207 13.58 -7.23 12.57
N SER A 208 13.13 -8.46 12.31
CA SER A 208 12.90 -9.49 13.33
C SER A 208 14.01 -10.54 13.36
N GLY A 209 14.84 -10.60 12.32
CA GLY A 209 16.02 -11.44 12.26
C GLY A 209 15.75 -12.91 12.11
N TYR A 210 14.65 -13.28 11.45
CA TYR A 210 14.35 -14.67 11.13
C TYR A 210 13.62 -14.83 9.81
N ILE A 211 13.71 -16.03 9.24
CA ILE A 211 12.89 -16.43 8.11
C ILE A 211 11.60 -17.00 8.65
N GLU A 212 10.49 -16.40 8.25
CA GLU A 212 9.17 -16.93 8.54
C GLU A 212 8.77 -17.88 7.42
N VAL A 213 8.40 -19.11 7.79
CA VAL A 213 7.83 -20.11 6.89
C VAL A 213 6.38 -20.31 7.24
N GLY A 214 5.51 -19.96 6.30
CA GLY A 214 4.09 -20.15 6.40
C GLY A 214 3.67 -21.53 5.95
N VAL A 215 3.04 -22.33 6.81
CA VAL A 215 2.52 -23.65 6.45
C VAL A 215 1.00 -23.69 6.46
N ASN A 216 0.45 -24.55 5.60
CA ASN A 216 -0.98 -24.60 5.33
C ASN A 216 -1.76 -25.22 6.49
N LYS A 217 -2.51 -24.39 7.21
CA LYS A 217 -3.38 -24.78 8.34
C LYS A 217 -4.46 -25.78 7.95
N ASN A 218 -4.83 -25.86 6.66
CA ASN A 218 -5.85 -26.79 6.17
C ASN A 218 -5.31 -28.20 5.89
N THR A 219 -3.99 -28.41 5.97
CA THR A 219 -3.36 -29.73 5.79
C THR A 219 -2.47 -30.09 6.99
N PRO A 220 -3.03 -30.14 8.21
CA PRO A 220 -2.25 -30.37 9.44
C PRO A 220 -1.50 -31.72 9.41
N GLU A 221 -2.00 -32.72 8.69
CA GLU A 221 -1.36 -34.02 8.52
C GLU A 221 -0.01 -33.96 7.78
N LYS A 222 0.23 -32.88 7.02
CA LYS A 222 1.51 -32.64 6.33
C LYS A 222 2.49 -31.83 7.16
N ILE A 223 2.08 -31.35 8.34
CA ILE A 223 2.90 -30.58 9.26
C ILE A 223 3.44 -31.53 10.32
N THR A 224 4.55 -32.18 10.01
CA THR A 224 5.26 -33.11 10.90
C THR A 224 6.64 -32.57 11.25
N ASP A 225 7.23 -33.03 12.36
CA ASP A 225 8.60 -32.68 12.71
C ASP A 225 9.58 -33.01 11.57
N SER A 226 9.40 -34.16 10.92
CA SER A 226 10.24 -34.58 9.77
C SER A 226 10.14 -33.61 8.59
N SER A 227 8.93 -33.14 8.25
CA SER A 227 8.76 -32.16 7.16
C SER A 227 9.30 -30.78 7.52
N ILE A 228 9.21 -30.40 8.80
CA ILE A 228 9.78 -29.14 9.31
C ILE A 228 11.31 -29.20 9.23
N ASP A 229 11.90 -30.31 9.65
CA ASP A 229 13.35 -30.53 9.62
C ASP A 229 13.89 -30.56 8.19
N GLU A 230 13.18 -31.21 7.26
CA GLU A 230 13.53 -31.23 5.83
C GLU A 230 13.54 -29.82 5.21
N VAL A 231 12.48 -29.05 5.45
CA VAL A 231 12.38 -27.66 4.96
C VAL A 231 13.45 -26.78 5.59
N TYR A 232 13.69 -26.92 6.89
CA TYR A 232 14.77 -26.19 7.56
C TYR A 232 16.14 -26.56 6.99
N GLN A 233 16.41 -27.84 6.72
CA GLN A 233 17.67 -28.28 6.15
C GLN A 233 17.91 -27.67 4.78
N ILE A 234 16.89 -27.61 3.92
CA ILE A 234 16.98 -26.95 2.61
C ILE A 234 17.36 -25.47 2.76
N ILE A 235 16.69 -24.77 3.69
CA ILE A 235 16.99 -23.36 3.98
C ILE A 235 18.43 -23.22 4.50
N ALA A 236 18.83 -24.02 5.48
CA ALA A 236 20.14 -23.96 6.09
C ALA A 236 21.26 -24.24 5.08
N GLU A 237 21.12 -25.29 4.25
CA GLU A 237 22.09 -25.63 3.21
C GLU A 237 22.19 -24.55 2.13
N HIS A 238 21.09 -23.88 1.80
CA HIS A 238 21.10 -22.75 0.87
C HIS A 238 21.94 -21.59 1.42
N TYR A 239 21.65 -21.15 2.65
CA TYR A 239 22.39 -20.04 3.26
C TYR A 239 23.84 -20.39 3.57
N GLU A 240 24.15 -21.64 3.91
CA GLU A 240 25.53 -22.09 4.12
C GLU A 240 26.37 -21.97 2.84
N LYS A 241 25.79 -22.27 1.66
CA LYS A 241 26.48 -22.06 0.36
C LYS A 241 26.78 -20.59 0.09
N GLU A 242 25.95 -19.69 0.60
CA GLU A 242 26.12 -18.23 0.54
C GLU A 242 27.03 -17.69 1.67
N GLY A 243 27.63 -18.57 2.48
CA GLY A 243 28.54 -18.21 3.56
C GLY A 243 27.84 -17.67 4.82
N ILE A 244 26.54 -17.90 4.95
CA ILE A 244 25.72 -17.46 6.08
C ILE A 244 25.40 -18.69 6.94
N SER A 245 25.95 -18.76 8.14
CA SER A 245 25.65 -19.84 9.09
C SER A 245 24.50 -19.47 10.03
N ASP A 246 23.93 -20.50 10.66
CA ASP A 246 23.01 -20.39 11.80
C ASP A 246 21.70 -19.64 11.50
N ILE A 247 21.17 -19.73 10.27
CA ILE A 247 19.97 -19.02 9.87
C ILE A 247 18.75 -19.36 10.77
N PRO A 248 18.18 -18.40 11.52
CA PRO A 248 16.99 -18.62 12.34
C PRO A 248 15.73 -18.71 11.48
N VAL A 249 14.93 -19.75 11.70
CA VAL A 249 13.68 -20.03 10.97
C VAL A 249 12.54 -20.27 11.94
N VAL A 250 11.37 -19.70 11.66
CA VAL A 250 10.13 -19.85 12.43
C VAL A 250 9.03 -20.38 11.52
N PHE A 251 8.33 -21.42 11.96
CA PHE A 251 7.21 -22.04 11.25
C PHE A 251 5.89 -21.60 11.89
N MET A 252 5.02 -21.03 11.06
CA MET A 252 3.73 -20.45 11.47
C MET A 252 2.58 -21.06 10.67
N LEU A 253 1.42 -21.26 11.31
CA LEU A 253 0.19 -21.66 10.63
C LEU A 253 -0.43 -20.48 9.88
N TYR A 254 -0.75 -20.66 8.60
CA TYR A 254 -1.54 -19.70 7.84
C TYR A 254 -2.70 -20.37 7.11
N TYR A 255 -3.77 -19.60 6.90
CA TYR A 255 -4.80 -19.96 5.95
C TYR A 255 -4.29 -19.72 4.53
N PRO A 256 -4.60 -20.61 3.57
CA PRO A 256 -4.33 -20.30 2.17
C PRO A 256 -5.10 -19.04 1.77
N PRO A 257 -4.57 -18.22 0.85
CA PRO A 257 -5.30 -17.08 0.33
C PRO A 257 -6.64 -17.57 -0.20
N THR A 258 -7.73 -16.92 0.21
CA THR A 258 -9.03 -17.21 -0.36
C THR A 258 -8.98 -16.82 -1.82
N GLU A 259 -9.23 -17.76 -2.73
CA GLU A 259 -9.59 -17.38 -4.11
C GLU A 259 -10.81 -16.47 -3.97
N GLU A 260 -10.63 -15.17 -4.20
CA GLU A 260 -11.77 -14.30 -4.46
C GLU A 260 -12.48 -14.92 -5.65
N SER A 261 -13.65 -15.51 -5.38
CA SER A 261 -14.49 -16.04 -6.44
C SER A 261 -14.75 -14.87 -7.37
N THR A 262 -14.11 -14.88 -8.54
CA THR A 262 -14.43 -13.97 -9.63
C THR A 262 -15.94 -13.90 -9.72
N GLY A 263 -16.47 -12.69 -9.60
CA GLY A 263 -17.88 -12.40 -9.30
C GLY A 263 -18.86 -12.75 -10.41
N PHE A 264 -18.83 -13.98 -10.94
CA PHE A 264 -20.00 -14.59 -11.55
C PHE A 264 -20.86 -15.19 -10.44
N THR A 265 -21.46 -14.29 -9.67
CA THR A 265 -22.57 -14.68 -8.79
C THR A 265 -23.57 -15.46 -9.63
N SER A 266 -24.15 -16.52 -9.06
CA SER A 266 -25.20 -17.33 -9.67
C SER A 266 -26.33 -16.49 -10.30
N VAL A 267 -26.49 -15.24 -9.83
CA VAL A 267 -27.38 -14.20 -10.37
C VAL A 267 -27.07 -13.83 -11.82
N MET A 268 -25.80 -13.71 -12.23
CA MET A 268 -25.41 -13.40 -13.61
C MET A 268 -25.75 -14.56 -14.56
N LEU A 269 -25.59 -15.80 -14.09
CA LEU A 269 -25.97 -17.01 -14.82
C LEU A 269 -27.50 -17.12 -14.97
N ILE A 270 -28.25 -16.77 -13.91
CA ILE A 270 -29.72 -16.70 -13.94
C ILE A 270 -30.18 -15.57 -14.89
N LEU A 271 -29.54 -14.40 -14.88
CA LEU A 271 -29.84 -13.29 -15.80
C LEU A 271 -29.58 -13.68 -17.25
N CYS A 272 -28.46 -14.34 -17.55
CA CYS A 272 -28.17 -14.86 -18.89
C CYS A 272 -29.21 -15.88 -19.34
N ILE A 273 -29.64 -16.80 -18.47
CA ILE A 273 -30.71 -17.76 -18.78
C ILE A 273 -32.04 -17.04 -19.03
N LEU A 274 -32.40 -16.04 -18.23
CA LEU A 274 -33.64 -15.26 -18.41
C LEU A 274 -33.64 -14.43 -19.70
N ILE A 275 -32.50 -13.85 -20.08
CA ILE A 275 -32.33 -13.14 -21.36
C ILE A 275 -32.49 -14.10 -22.54
N LEU A 276 -31.88 -15.30 -22.46
CA LEU A 276 -32.00 -16.32 -23.50
C LEU A 276 -33.44 -16.88 -23.64
N ILE A 277 -34.19 -17.00 -22.54
CA ILE A 277 -35.60 -17.40 -22.57
C ILE A 277 -36.48 -16.31 -23.20
N ARG A 278 -36.15 -15.03 -22.95
CA ARG A 278 -36.92 -13.89 -23.48
C ARG A 278 -36.70 -13.64 -24.97
N ILE A 279 -35.53 -14.02 -25.51
CA ILE A 279 -35.21 -13.94 -26.94
C ILE A 279 -35.85 -15.10 -27.74
N ARG A 280 -36.21 -16.20 -27.07
CA ARG A 280 -36.86 -17.38 -27.69
C ARG A 280 -38.40 -17.34 -27.70
N ARG A 281 -39.02 -16.27 -27.20
CA ARG A 281 -40.46 -16.01 -27.30
C ARG A 281 -40.71 -14.83 -28.23
#